data_AF-A0A820IBS6-F1
#
_entry.id   AF-A0A820IBS6-F1
#
_cell.length_a   1.000
_cell.length_b   1.000
_cell.length_c   1.000
_cell.angle_alpha   90.00
_cell.angle_beta   90.00
_cell.angle_gamma   90.00
#
_symmetry.space_group_name_H-M   'P 1'
#
loop_
_entity.id
_entity.type
_entity.pdbx_description
1 polymer ?
#
loop_
_entity_poly.entity_id
_entity_poly.type
_entity_poly.pdbx_seq_one_letter_code
_entity_poly.pdbx_strand_id
1 'polypeptide(L)'
;GGFGAILVLRETDLCQNLFYHNASMAVYGRELTHQAMKIVQHADIDGTLIKLMVPILALSTCSDIIDPNYHESVGSTLSPGGTRLFPNTLHLLILQNIYVEMMFKYMLYRYGFKEAVLRFASLIKTCLDQNLMVCDGEDLRQHDEMVHSITEQAERLLV
;
A
#
# COMPACT_ATOMS: atom_id res chain seq x y z
N GLY A 1 -1.81 -2.42 6.36
CA GLY A 1 -1.78 -1.86 4.99
C GLY A 1 -0.45 -2.15 4.33
N GLY A 2 -0.44 -2.87 3.20
CA GLY A 2 0.78 -3.41 2.56
C GLY A 2 1.80 -2.37 2.12
N PHE A 3 1.35 -1.21 1.64
CA PHE A 3 2.24 -0.13 1.18
C PHE A 3 3.15 0.41 2.30
N GLY A 4 2.58 0.67 3.48
CA GLY A 4 3.35 1.15 4.64
C GLY A 4 4.33 0.12 5.18
N ALA A 5 3.96 -1.17 5.16
CA ALA A 5 4.83 -2.25 5.61
C ALA A 5 6.11 -2.34 4.77
N ILE A 6 5.99 -2.21 3.45
CA ILE A 6 7.14 -2.29 2.53
C ILE A 6 8.11 -1.12 2.71
N LEU A 7 7.58 0.08 2.98
CA LEU A 7 8.42 1.24 3.32
C LEU A 7 9.20 1.00 4.60
N VAL A 8 8.52 0.54 5.66
CA VAL A 8 9.17 0.25 6.94
C VAL A 8 10.23 -0.82 6.77
N LEU A 9 9.92 -1.93 6.09
CA LEU A 9 10.87 -3.02 5.84
C LEU A 9 12.11 -2.57 5.06
N ARG A 10 11.94 -1.64 4.11
CA ARG A 10 13.05 -1.09 3.36
C ARG A 10 13.90 -0.12 4.18
N GLU A 11 13.29 0.82 4.88
CA GLU A 11 14.00 1.84 5.69
C GLU A 11 14.75 1.23 6.89
N THR A 12 14.18 0.18 7.48
CA THR A 12 14.80 -0.54 8.60
C THR A 12 15.79 -1.62 8.17
N ASP A 13 15.92 -1.86 6.86
CA ASP A 13 16.70 -2.94 6.26
C ASP A 13 16.39 -4.33 6.87
N LEU A 14 15.18 -4.51 7.38
CA LEU A 14 14.74 -5.74 8.06
C LEU A 14 14.81 -6.96 7.13
N CYS A 15 14.67 -6.76 5.82
CA CYS A 15 14.79 -7.85 4.84
C CYS A 15 16.20 -8.45 4.76
N GLN A 16 17.25 -7.74 5.19
CA GLN A 16 18.61 -8.29 5.28
C GLN A 16 18.84 -9.04 6.60
N ASN A 17 17.96 -8.88 7.58
CA ASN A 17 18.06 -9.57 8.85
C ASN A 17 17.64 -11.04 8.69
N LEU A 18 18.57 -11.96 8.91
CA LEU A 18 18.37 -13.40 8.76
C LEU A 18 17.28 -13.95 9.70
N PHE A 19 17.17 -13.39 10.91
CA PHE A 19 16.13 -13.76 11.87
C PHE A 19 14.76 -13.35 11.36
N TYR A 20 14.62 -12.11 10.86
CA TYR A 20 13.38 -11.63 10.26
C TYR A 20 12.99 -12.47 9.04
N HIS A 21 13.94 -12.82 8.16
CA HIS A 21 13.70 -13.67 7.01
C HIS A 21 13.17 -15.06 7.41
N ASN A 22 13.81 -15.70 8.39
CA ASN A 22 13.41 -17.04 8.83
C ASN A 22 12.05 -17.02 9.54
N ALA A 23 11.79 -16.01 10.37
CA ALA A 23 10.52 -15.84 11.04
C ALA A 23 9.39 -15.57 10.04
N SER A 24 9.59 -14.68 9.07
CA SER A 24 8.59 -14.39 8.03
C SER A 24 8.30 -15.61 7.16
N MET A 25 9.31 -16.39 6.76
CA MET A 25 9.09 -17.64 6.04
C MET A 25 8.29 -18.67 6.83
N ALA A 26 8.45 -18.72 8.15
CA ALA A 26 7.71 -19.64 9.01
C ALA A 26 6.24 -19.24 9.18
N VAL A 27 5.94 -17.94 9.18
CA VAL A 27 4.60 -17.40 9.43
C VAL A 27 3.79 -17.19 8.15
N TYR A 28 4.41 -16.68 7.11
CA TYR A 28 3.73 -16.32 5.85
C TYR A 28 4.05 -17.29 4.71
N GLY A 29 4.91 -18.26 4.95
CA GLY A 29 5.39 -19.18 3.93
C GLY A 29 6.48 -18.60 3.04
N ARG A 30 7.17 -19.49 2.31
CA ARG A 30 8.33 -19.14 1.49
C ARG A 30 7.97 -18.22 0.32
N GLU A 31 6.85 -18.49 -0.36
CA GLU A 31 6.49 -17.78 -1.59
C GLU A 31 6.19 -16.31 -1.32
N LEU A 32 5.25 -16.03 -0.42
CA LEU A 32 4.87 -14.66 -0.07
C LEU A 32 6.03 -13.88 0.56
N THR A 33 6.84 -14.52 1.40
CA THR A 33 8.04 -13.88 1.96
C THR A 33 9.04 -13.49 0.86
N HIS A 34 9.27 -14.37 -0.11
CA HIS A 34 10.21 -14.10 -1.21
C HIS A 34 9.67 -12.99 -2.13
N GLN A 35 8.38 -13.01 -2.44
CA GLN A 35 7.73 -11.94 -3.20
C GLN A 35 7.80 -10.60 -2.47
N ALA A 36 7.48 -10.55 -1.18
CA ALA A 36 7.59 -9.35 -0.36
C ALA A 36 9.01 -8.78 -0.37
N MET A 37 10.02 -9.63 -0.21
CA MET A 37 11.43 -9.21 -0.26
C MET A 37 11.83 -8.67 -1.63
N LYS A 38 11.37 -9.30 -2.71
CA LYS A 38 11.61 -8.82 -4.06
C LYS A 38 10.99 -7.44 -4.26
N ILE A 39 9.74 -7.24 -3.83
CA ILE A 39 9.09 -5.93 -3.90
C ILE A 39 9.86 -4.89 -3.07
N VAL A 40 10.25 -5.24 -1.84
CA VAL A 40 11.06 -4.37 -0.97
C VAL A 40 12.39 -4.01 -1.62
N GLN A 41 13.04 -4.88 -2.41
CA GLN A 41 14.29 -4.57 -3.11
C GLN A 41 14.10 -3.66 -4.34
N HIS A 42 12.92 -3.64 -4.95
CA HIS A 42 12.64 -2.84 -6.15
C HIS A 42 11.94 -1.50 -5.88
N ALA A 43 11.41 -1.28 -4.68
CA ALA A 43 10.80 0.00 -4.29
C ALA A 43 11.82 1.18 -4.39
N ASP A 44 11.44 2.35 -4.89
CA ASP A 44 12.41 3.46 -4.97
C ASP A 44 12.72 4.04 -3.57
N ILE A 45 13.99 4.44 -3.32
CA ILE A 45 14.46 4.96 -2.01
C ILE A 45 14.15 6.44 -1.84
N ASP A 46 13.75 7.14 -2.90
CA ASP A 46 13.51 8.57 -2.80
C ASP A 46 12.27 8.87 -1.94
N GLY A 47 12.52 9.21 -0.67
CA GLY A 47 11.49 9.62 0.29
C GLY A 47 10.64 10.80 -0.22
N THR A 48 11.13 11.60 -1.16
CA THR A 48 10.33 12.65 -1.81
C THR A 48 9.27 12.08 -2.73
N LEU A 49 9.62 11.05 -3.53
CA LEU A 49 8.66 10.34 -4.38
C LEU A 49 7.61 9.65 -3.53
N ILE A 50 8.01 9.01 -2.42
CA ILE A 50 7.09 8.37 -1.48
C ILE A 50 6.12 9.40 -0.89
N LYS A 51 6.61 10.55 -0.43
CA LYS A 51 5.78 11.64 0.12
C LYS A 51 4.79 12.20 -0.91
N LEU A 52 5.16 12.24 -2.19
CA LEU A 52 4.26 12.67 -3.26
C LEU A 52 3.26 11.56 -3.65
N MET A 53 3.64 10.29 -3.50
CA MET A 53 2.78 9.16 -3.84
C MET A 53 1.68 8.90 -2.82
N VAL A 54 1.93 9.11 -1.52
CA VAL A 54 0.91 8.97 -0.46
C VAL A 54 -0.36 9.78 -0.73
N PRO A 55 -0.32 11.10 -1.00
CA PRO A 55 -1.53 11.87 -1.31
C PRO A 55 -2.15 11.45 -2.65
N ILE A 56 -1.36 11.00 -3.64
CA ILE A 56 -1.91 10.47 -4.91
C ILE A 56 -2.77 9.23 -4.64
N LEU A 57 -2.31 8.32 -3.78
CA LEU A 57 -3.04 7.11 -3.43
C LEU A 57 -4.25 7.41 -2.53
N ALA A 58 -4.09 8.29 -1.53
CA ALA A 58 -5.16 8.66 -0.61
C ALA A 58 -6.32 9.38 -1.31
N LEU A 59 -6.03 10.21 -2.32
CA LEU A 59 -7.03 10.93 -3.10
C LEU A 59 -7.58 10.10 -4.28
N SER A 60 -7.13 8.86 -4.44
CA SER A 60 -7.63 7.97 -5.48
C SER A 60 -9.08 7.61 -5.20
N THR A 61 -9.90 7.67 -6.24
CA THR A 61 -11.34 7.33 -6.19
C THR A 61 -11.62 5.86 -5.90
N CYS A 62 -10.58 5.01 -5.88
CA CYS A 62 -10.65 3.60 -5.52
C CYS A 62 -10.18 3.31 -4.08
N SER A 63 -10.00 4.33 -3.25
CA SER A 63 -9.50 4.15 -1.89
C SER A 63 -10.64 4.20 -0.87
N ASP A 64 -10.95 3.05 -0.26
CA ASP A 64 -11.83 2.93 0.92
C ASP A 64 -11.25 3.62 2.17
N ILE A 65 -10.05 4.21 2.07
CA ILE A 65 -9.36 4.92 3.15
C ILE A 65 -10.18 6.11 3.67
N ILE A 66 -11.09 6.68 2.85
CA ILE A 66 -11.85 7.89 3.21
C ILE A 66 -13.26 7.56 3.72
N ASP A 67 -13.83 6.38 3.43
CA ASP A 67 -15.18 6.02 3.87
C ASP A 67 -15.24 4.62 4.50
N PRO A 68 -15.20 4.51 5.85
CA PRO A 68 -15.33 3.24 6.55
C PRO A 68 -16.71 2.57 6.37
N ASN A 69 -17.70 3.27 5.78
CA ASN A 69 -19.04 2.76 5.48
C ASN A 69 -19.25 2.52 3.97
N TYR A 70 -18.19 2.43 3.17
CA TYR A 70 -18.28 2.16 1.72
C TYR A 70 -19.11 0.90 1.42
N HIS A 71 -18.96 -0.15 2.23
CA HIS A 71 -19.73 -1.38 2.08
C HIS A 71 -21.24 -1.23 2.39
N GLU A 72 -21.62 -0.36 3.33
CA GLU A 72 -23.04 -0.10 3.68
C GLU A 72 -23.71 0.86 2.68
N SER A 73 -22.94 1.77 2.09
CA SER A 73 -23.43 2.73 1.09
C SER A 73 -23.60 2.09 -0.30
N VAL A 74 -22.83 1.05 -0.65
CA VAL A 74 -23.03 0.30 -1.91
C VAL A 74 -24.30 -0.56 -1.88
N GLY A 75 -24.65 -1.14 -0.73
CA GLY A 75 -25.88 -1.95 -0.59
C GLY A 75 -27.19 -1.16 -0.62
N SER A 76 -27.15 0.13 -0.26
CA SER A 76 -28.32 1.01 -0.18
C SER A 76 -28.51 1.92 -1.41
N THR A 77 -27.57 1.91 -2.37
CA THR A 77 -27.58 2.79 -3.56
C THR A 77 -28.04 2.12 -4.86
N LEU A 78 -28.50 0.87 -4.83
CA LEU A 78 -29.24 0.23 -5.94
C LEU A 78 -30.69 0.74 -6.07
N SER A 79 -30.94 2.02 -5.76
CA SER A 79 -32.17 2.71 -6.17
C SER A 79 -31.98 3.27 -7.58
N PRO A 80 -32.92 3.01 -8.52
CA PRO A 80 -32.78 3.40 -9.91
C PRO A 80 -32.99 4.91 -10.05
N GLY A 81 -31.91 5.69 -10.00
CA GLY A 81 -31.97 7.13 -10.32
C GLY A 81 -31.08 8.08 -9.52
N GLY A 82 -30.04 7.61 -8.82
CA GLY A 82 -29.19 8.49 -8.01
C GLY A 82 -27.71 8.16 -8.10
N THR A 83 -27.03 8.63 -9.13
CA THR A 83 -25.56 8.73 -9.18
C THR A 83 -25.09 9.69 -8.08
N ARG A 84 -24.95 9.22 -6.85
CA ARG A 84 -24.18 9.92 -5.82
C ARG A 84 -22.73 9.43 -5.84
N LEU A 85 -22.08 9.61 -7.00
CA LEU A 85 -20.65 9.89 -6.98
C LEU A 85 -20.49 11.16 -6.15
N PHE A 86 -19.74 11.06 -5.05
CA PHE A 86 -19.53 12.12 -4.06
C PHE A 86 -19.50 13.53 -4.70
N PRO A 87 -20.19 14.54 -4.13
CA PRO A 87 -20.18 15.91 -4.66
C PRO A 87 -18.78 16.56 -4.72
N ASN A 88 -17.75 15.90 -4.18
CA ASN A 88 -16.37 16.35 -4.15
C ASN A 88 -15.39 15.49 -4.97
N THR A 89 -15.84 14.47 -5.72
CA THR A 89 -14.94 13.62 -6.52
C THR A 89 -14.11 14.45 -7.51
N LEU A 90 -14.72 15.45 -8.14
CA LEU A 90 -14.01 16.35 -9.06
C LEU A 90 -12.88 17.12 -8.35
N HIS A 91 -13.13 17.63 -7.14
CA HIS A 91 -12.12 18.34 -6.36
C HIS A 91 -10.98 17.41 -5.91
N LEU A 92 -11.30 16.17 -5.53
CA LEU A 92 -10.30 15.16 -5.18
C LEU A 92 -9.42 14.80 -6.39
N LEU A 93 -10.01 14.62 -7.57
CA LEU A 93 -9.28 14.36 -8.81
C LEU A 93 -8.38 15.54 -9.21
N ILE A 94 -8.87 16.77 -9.08
CA ILE A 94 -8.05 17.97 -9.35
C ILE A 94 -6.84 18.01 -8.41
N LEU A 95 -7.06 17.76 -7.11
CA LEU A 95 -5.98 17.75 -6.13
C LEU A 95 -4.99 16.60 -6.39
N GLN A 96 -5.49 15.40 -6.72
CA GLN A 96 -4.66 14.27 -7.11
C GLN A 96 -3.79 14.61 -8.33
N ASN A 97 -4.37 15.23 -9.36
CA ASN A 97 -3.65 15.64 -10.56
C ASN A 97 -2.51 16.63 -10.27
N ILE A 98 -2.71 17.56 -9.32
CA ILE A 98 -1.64 18.48 -8.89
C ILE A 98 -0.46 17.68 -8.32
N TYR A 99 -0.71 16.69 -7.45
CA TYR A 99 0.35 15.86 -6.90
C TYR A 99 1.03 14.98 -7.95
N VAL A 100 0.27 14.41 -8.89
CA VAL A 100 0.82 13.64 -10.03
C VAL A 100 1.75 14.53 -10.86
N GLU A 101 1.33 15.75 -11.18
CA GLU A 101 2.13 16.70 -11.95
C GLU A 101 3.40 17.11 -11.20
N MET A 102 3.29 17.39 -9.89
CA MET A 102 4.45 17.68 -9.04
C MET A 102 5.44 16.53 -9.02
N MET A 103 4.96 15.29 -8.86
CA MET A 103 5.79 14.09 -8.88
C MET A 103 6.49 13.91 -10.22
N PHE A 104 5.78 14.10 -11.33
CA PHE A 104 6.36 13.96 -12.66
C PHE A 104 7.41 15.03 -12.95
N LYS A 105 7.12 16.30 -12.64
CA LYS A 105 8.08 17.41 -12.74
C LYS A 105 9.31 17.14 -11.90
N TYR A 106 9.14 16.71 -10.66
CA TYR A 106 10.23 16.36 -9.77
C TYR A 106 11.14 15.28 -10.38
N MET A 107 10.56 14.20 -10.91
CA MET A 107 11.35 13.14 -11.56
C MET A 107 12.10 13.65 -12.79
N LEU A 108 11.45 14.47 -13.63
CA LEU A 108 12.08 15.07 -14.81
C LEU A 108 13.27 15.96 -14.42
N TYR A 109 13.11 16.82 -13.41
CA TYR A 109 14.18 17.72 -12.99
C TYR A 109 15.33 17.00 -12.30
N ARG A 110 15.05 15.97 -11.49
CA ARG A 110 16.06 15.26 -10.71
C ARG A 110 16.81 14.20 -11.53
N TYR A 111 16.13 13.49 -12.42
CA TYR A 111 16.67 12.30 -13.09
C TYR A 111 16.76 12.43 -14.62
N GLY A 112 16.11 13.44 -15.21
CA GLY A 112 15.99 13.57 -16.66
C GLY A 112 14.89 12.66 -17.24
N PHE A 113 14.53 12.92 -18.51
CA PHE A 113 13.35 12.30 -19.14
C PHE A 113 13.38 10.77 -19.15
N LYS A 114 14.47 10.16 -19.62
CA LYS A 114 14.57 8.71 -19.78
C LYS A 114 14.43 7.98 -18.43
N GLU A 115 15.18 8.43 -17.44
CA GLU A 115 15.20 7.81 -16.11
C GLU A 115 13.89 8.06 -15.36
N ALA A 116 13.28 9.25 -15.52
CA ALA A 116 11.98 9.57 -14.95
C ALA A 116 10.88 8.60 -15.43
N VAL A 117 10.85 8.27 -16.73
CA VAL A 117 9.88 7.31 -17.28
C VAL A 117 10.10 5.90 -16.71
N LEU A 118 11.35 5.44 -16.63
CA LEU A 118 11.68 4.13 -16.06
C LEU A 118 11.28 4.03 -14.58
N ARG A 119 11.58 5.06 -13.79
CA ARG A 119 11.23 5.11 -12.37
C ARG A 119 9.73 5.17 -12.15
N PHE A 120 9.01 5.97 -12.94
CA PHE A 120 7.56 6.03 -12.87
C PHE A 120 6.91 4.67 -13.21
N ALA A 121 7.38 4.00 -14.27
CA ALA A 121 6.91 2.66 -14.61
C ALA A 121 7.23 1.64 -13.50
N SER A 122 8.41 1.73 -12.89
CA SER A 122 8.81 0.90 -11.76
C SER A 122 7.90 1.11 -10.55
N LEU A 123 7.56 2.37 -10.22
CA LEU A 123 6.65 2.70 -9.12
C LEU A 123 5.25 2.11 -9.37
N ILE A 124 4.70 2.27 -10.57
CA ILE A 124 3.40 1.67 -10.93
C ILE A 124 3.45 0.16 -10.78
N LYS A 125 4.51 -0.48 -11.30
CA LYS A 125 4.71 -1.92 -11.18
C LYS A 125 4.77 -2.36 -9.72
N THR A 126 5.54 -1.65 -8.88
CA THR A 126 5.62 -1.92 -7.43
C THR A 126 4.24 -1.84 -6.79
N CYS A 127 3.43 -0.84 -7.11
CA CYS A 127 2.05 -0.75 -6.59
C CYS A 127 1.17 -1.92 -7.04
N LEU A 128 1.29 -2.38 -8.29
CA LEU A 128 0.53 -3.52 -8.80
C LEU A 128 0.99 -4.84 -8.16
N ASP A 129 2.29 -5.09 -8.07
CA ASP A 129 2.86 -6.27 -7.43
C ASP A 129 2.44 -6.35 -5.95
N GLN A 130 2.33 -5.20 -5.28
CA GLN A 130 1.81 -5.12 -3.90
C GLN A 130 0.33 -5.48 -3.78
N ASN A 131 -0.51 -4.95 -4.67
CA ASN A 131 -1.94 -5.28 -4.65
C ASN A 131 -2.15 -6.78 -4.92
N LEU A 132 -1.39 -7.36 -5.84
CA LEU A 132 -1.44 -8.79 -6.12
C LEU A 132 -1.02 -9.61 -4.88
N MET A 133 0.06 -9.21 -4.21
CA MET A 133 0.52 -9.86 -2.97
C MET A 133 -0.51 -9.79 -1.85
N VAL A 134 -1.28 -8.70 -1.75
CA VAL A 134 -2.39 -8.61 -0.78
C VAL A 134 -3.49 -9.61 -1.12
N CYS A 135 -3.89 -9.71 -2.39
CA CYS A 135 -4.86 -10.71 -2.84
C CYS A 135 -4.38 -12.15 -2.55
N ASP A 136 -3.10 -12.44 -2.78
CA ASP A 136 -2.52 -13.76 -2.50
C ASP A 136 -2.36 -14.02 -0.98
N GLY A 137 -2.30 -12.97 -0.16
CA GLY A 137 -2.10 -13.04 1.28
C GLY A 137 -3.38 -13.12 2.11
N GLU A 138 -4.56 -12.81 1.55
CA GLU A 138 -5.86 -12.89 2.24
C GLU A 138 -6.20 -14.30 2.74
N ASP A 139 -5.56 -15.33 2.19
CA ASP A 139 -5.73 -16.73 2.60
C ASP A 139 -4.89 -17.14 3.84
N LEU A 140 -4.02 -16.27 4.36
CA LEU A 140 -3.12 -16.59 5.48
C LEU A 140 -3.71 -16.23 6.86
N ARG A 141 -4.48 -17.15 7.44
CA ARG A 141 -5.04 -17.04 8.81
C ARG A 141 -4.01 -17.09 9.94
N GLN A 142 -2.79 -17.56 9.67
CA GLN A 142 -1.77 -17.82 10.70
C GLN A 142 -1.28 -16.56 11.40
N HIS A 143 -1.22 -15.43 10.68
CA HIS A 143 -0.83 -14.16 11.29
C HIS A 143 -1.91 -13.62 12.23
N ASP A 144 -3.16 -13.67 11.80
CA ASP A 144 -4.29 -13.23 12.63
C ASP A 144 -4.44 -14.07 13.90
N GLU A 145 -4.26 -15.40 13.79
CA GLU A 145 -4.27 -16.31 14.94
C GLU A 145 -3.12 -16.02 15.92
N MET A 146 -1.93 -15.70 15.42
CA MET A 146 -0.80 -15.30 16.25
C MET A 146 -1.05 -13.96 16.96
N VAL A 147 -1.56 -12.96 16.24
CA VAL A 147 -1.86 -11.64 16.81
C VAL A 147 -2.94 -11.76 17.87
N HIS A 148 -4.01 -12.52 17.62
CA HIS A 148 -5.04 -12.76 18.63
C HIS A 148 -4.50 -13.47 19.87
N SER A 149 -3.68 -14.52 19.71
CA SER A 149 -3.06 -15.23 20.83
C SER A 149 -2.19 -14.31 21.70
N ILE A 150 -1.37 -13.46 21.08
CA ILE A 150 -0.53 -12.48 21.80
C ILE A 150 -1.40 -11.45 22.53
N THR A 151 -2.46 -10.98 21.88
CA THR A 151 -3.38 -9.99 22.47
C THR A 151 -4.09 -10.58 23.68
N GLU A 152 -4.61 -11.81 23.58
CA GLU A 152 -5.22 -12.52 24.71
C GLU A 152 -4.24 -12.75 25.87
N GLN A 153 -2.98 -13.09 25.57
CA GLN A 153 -1.96 -13.25 26.62
C GLN A 153 -1.61 -11.92 27.29
N ALA A 154 -1.51 -10.84 26.52
CA ALA A 154 -1.24 -9.51 27.06
C ALA A 154 -2.40 -9.03 27.95
N GLU A 155 -3.65 -9.26 27.54
CA GLU A 155 -4.83 -8.95 28.35
C GLU A 155 -4.84 -9.75 29.66
N ARG A 156 -4.51 -11.05 29.62
CA ARG A 156 -4.42 -11.89 30.82
C ARG A 156 -3.29 -11.51 31.78
N LEU A 157 -2.25 -10.82 31.31
CA LEU A 157 -1.13 -10.36 32.14
C LEU A 157 -1.38 -8.96 32.74
N LEU A 158 -2.33 -8.20 32.18
CA LEU A 158 -2.70 -6.86 32.64
C LEU A 158 -3.88 -6.87 33.62
N VAL A 159 -4.63 -7.98 33.71
CA VAL A 159 -5.67 -8.25 34.71
C VAL A 159 -5.09 -9.04 35.87
#